data_AF-A0A539END0-F1
#
_entry.id   AF-A0A539END0-F1
#
_cell.length_a   1.000
_cell.length_b   1.000
_cell.length_c   1.000
_cell.angle_alpha   90.00
_cell.angle_beta   90.00
_cell.angle_gamma   90.00
#
_symmetry.space_group_name_H-M   'P 1'
#
loop_
_entity.id
_entity.type
_entity.pdbx_description
1 polymer ?
#
loop_
_entity_poly.entity_id
_entity_poly.type
_entity_poly.pdbx_seq_one_letter_code
_entity_poly.pdbx_strand_id
1 'polypeptide(L)'
;LAEVDAPEKAQPYGPEAGARLGELVMGRTVAVKIRDVDQYGRIVVWMVLGGESVNRRLLSEGAVWWYRAYSKDPALGDLEAQAKAAGRGLWADDAPEPPWDYRRRNRGMTPEGDEPLWDPMEAP
;
A
#
# COMPACT_ATOMS: atom_id res chain seq x y z
N LEU A 1 2.87 -1.92 -5.16
CA LEU A 1 4.07 -2.40 -4.42
C LEU A 1 3.76 -3.77 -3.84
N ALA A 2 4.75 -4.65 -3.68
CA ALA A 2 4.55 -5.94 -3.04
C ALA A 2 4.21 -5.80 -1.54
N GLU A 3 3.33 -6.67 -1.03
CA GLU A 3 3.03 -6.88 0.40
C GLU A 3 2.28 -5.76 1.14
N VAL A 4 2.12 -4.61 0.49
CA VAL A 4 1.46 -3.44 1.07
C VAL A 4 0.37 -2.93 0.15
N ASP A 5 -0.63 -2.27 0.73
CA ASP A 5 -1.75 -1.69 0.01
C ASP A 5 -1.94 -0.22 0.41
N ALA A 6 -1.95 0.68 -0.57
CA ALA A 6 -2.06 2.11 -0.32
C ALA A 6 -3.53 2.54 -0.38
N PRO A 7 -3.95 3.57 0.39
CA PRO A 7 -5.25 4.17 0.21
C PRO A 7 -5.46 4.61 -1.24
N GLU A 8 -6.66 4.40 -1.78
CA GLU A 8 -7.01 4.83 -3.13
C GLU A 8 -6.93 6.35 -3.24
N LYS A 9 -6.71 6.89 -4.45
CA LYS A 9 -6.53 8.34 -4.64
C LYS A 9 -7.68 9.19 -4.07
N ALA A 10 -8.90 8.66 -4.14
CA ALA A 10 -10.11 9.31 -3.62
C ALA A 10 -10.44 8.94 -2.16
N GLN A 11 -9.70 8.00 -1.56
CA GLN A 11 -9.83 7.61 -0.18
C GLN A 11 -9.13 8.63 0.74
N PRO A 12 -9.60 8.82 1.99
CA PRO A 12 -8.82 9.55 2.98
C PRO A 12 -7.37 9.07 3.05
N TYR A 13 -6.43 10.02 3.13
CA TYR A 13 -4.99 9.79 3.11
C TYR A 13 -4.39 9.29 1.77
N GLY A 14 -5.20 9.08 0.72
CA GLY A 14 -4.73 8.66 -0.60
C GLY A 14 -3.70 9.61 -1.24
N PRO A 15 -3.99 10.91 -1.35
CA PRO A 15 -3.04 11.88 -1.88
C PRO A 15 -1.73 11.94 -1.08
N GLU A 16 -1.80 11.88 0.25
CA GLU A 16 -0.66 11.91 1.16
C GLU A 16 0.22 10.67 1.03
N ALA A 17 -0.39 9.49 0.92
CA ALA A 17 0.34 8.24 0.67
C ALA A 17 1.10 8.28 -0.66
N GLY A 18 0.46 8.80 -1.72
CA GLY A 18 1.09 8.99 -3.03
C GLY A 18 2.23 10.02 -2.99
N ALA A 19 2.01 11.15 -2.33
CA ALA A 19 3.04 12.18 -2.13
C ALA A 19 4.25 11.61 -1.38
N ARG A 20 4.01 10.81 -0.33
CA ARG A 20 5.10 10.22 0.46
C ARG A 20 5.96 9.26 -0.34
N LEU A 21 5.34 8.39 -1.16
CA LEU A 21 6.10 7.57 -2.10
C LEU A 21 6.90 8.46 -3.07
N GLY A 22 6.28 9.52 -3.60
CA GLY A 22 6.92 10.48 -4.48
C GLY A 22 8.18 11.11 -3.87
N GLU A 23 8.10 11.60 -2.64
CA GLU A 23 9.24 12.17 -1.89
C GLU A 23 10.41 11.18 -1.74
N LEU A 24 10.10 9.89 -1.59
CA LEU A 24 11.12 8.85 -1.45
C LEU A 24 11.83 8.55 -2.77
N VAL A 25 11.12 8.51 -3.90
CA VAL A 25 11.66 7.90 -5.12
C VAL A 25 11.82 8.84 -6.31
N MET A 26 11.11 9.97 -6.35
CA MET A 26 11.17 10.89 -7.49
C MET A 26 12.56 11.52 -7.62
N GLY A 27 13.09 11.50 -8.84
CA GLY A 27 14.44 12.00 -9.14
C GLY A 27 15.58 11.15 -8.58
N ARG A 28 15.30 9.94 -8.07
CA ARG A 28 16.31 9.04 -7.50
C ARG A 28 16.41 7.73 -8.27
N THR A 29 17.59 7.13 -8.27
CA THR A 29 17.79 5.76 -8.75
C THR A 29 17.35 4.77 -7.68
N VAL A 30 16.34 3.97 -8.01
CA VAL A 30 15.80 2.91 -7.16
C VAL A 30 16.10 1.54 -7.77
N ALA A 31 16.50 0.58 -6.93
CA ALA A 31 16.59 -0.81 -7.34
C ALA A 31 15.21 -1.46 -7.21
N VAL A 32 14.82 -2.24 -8.21
CA VAL A 32 13.52 -2.90 -8.25
C VAL A 32 13.75 -4.40 -8.33
N LYS A 33 13.13 -5.16 -7.42
CA LYS A 33 13.08 -6.62 -7.47
C LYS A 33 11.67 -7.04 -7.84
N ILE A 34 11.54 -7.71 -8.99
CA ILE A 34 10.25 -8.26 -9.42
C ILE A 34 9.87 -9.41 -8.50
N ARG A 35 8.66 -9.36 -7.99
CA ARG A 35 8.03 -10.43 -7.22
C ARG A 35 7.19 -11.31 -8.12
N ASP A 36 6.32 -10.69 -8.90
CA ASP A 36 5.31 -11.38 -9.69
C ASP A 36 4.76 -10.46 -10.80
N VAL A 37 3.97 -11.02 -11.70
CA VAL A 37 3.08 -10.30 -12.60
C VAL A 37 1.66 -10.77 -12.31
N ASP A 38 0.79 -9.86 -11.91
CA ASP A 38 -0.58 -10.25 -11.57
C ASP A 38 -1.44 -10.54 -12.81
N GLN A 39 -2.68 -11.01 -12.59
CA GLN A 39 -3.60 -11.37 -13.66
C GLN A 39 -3.99 -10.22 -14.61
N TYR A 40 -3.74 -8.97 -14.22
CA TYR A 40 -3.98 -7.79 -15.04
C TYR A 40 -2.71 -7.32 -15.78
N GLY A 41 -1.62 -8.09 -15.69
CA GLY A 41 -0.34 -7.76 -16.33
C GLY A 41 0.49 -6.73 -15.58
N ARG A 42 0.15 -6.40 -14.33
CA ARG A 42 0.90 -5.42 -13.54
C ARG A 42 2.09 -6.10 -12.86
N ILE A 43 3.24 -5.43 -12.91
CA ILE A 43 4.45 -5.93 -12.27
C ILE A 43 4.39 -5.61 -10.78
N VAL A 44 4.34 -6.65 -9.96
CA VAL A 44 4.40 -6.56 -8.50
C VAL A 44 5.87 -6.55 -8.08
N VAL A 45 6.30 -5.51 -7.36
CA VAL A 45 7.72 -5.28 -7.08
C VAL A 45 8.01 -4.90 -5.63
N TRP A 46 9.21 -5.26 -5.17
CA TRP A 46 9.88 -4.59 -4.06
C TRP A 46 10.77 -3.49 -4.59
N MET A 47 10.71 -2.32 -3.97
CA MET A 47 11.61 -1.21 -4.26
C MET A 47 12.64 -1.07 -3.14
N VAL A 48 13.89 -0.84 -3.53
CA VAL A 48 15.03 -0.65 -2.63
C VAL A 48 15.72 0.67 -2.97
N LEU A 49 15.92 1.52 -1.97
CA LEU A 49 16.63 2.79 -2.10
C LEU A 49 17.72 2.84 -1.03
N GLY A 50 18.99 2.99 -1.43
CA GLY A 50 20.11 3.08 -0.48
C GLY A 50 20.28 1.84 0.42
N GLY A 51 19.83 0.66 -0.03
CA GLY A 51 19.85 -0.59 0.75
C GLY A 51 18.61 -0.82 1.63
N GLU A 52 17.68 0.13 1.69
CA GLU A 52 16.46 0.05 2.49
C GLU A 52 15.23 -0.25 1.60
N SER A 53 14.30 -1.07 2.11
CA SER A 53 13.03 -1.34 1.43
C SER A 53 12.06 -0.16 1.54
N VAL A 54 11.68 0.40 0.39
CA VAL A 54 10.68 1.48 0.31
C VAL A 54 9.31 1.00 0.81
N ASN A 55 8.91 -0.24 0.49
CA ASN A 55 7.65 -0.82 0.92
C ASN A 55 7.53 -0.85 2.46
N ARG A 56 8.59 -1.35 3.13
CA ARG A 56 8.63 -1.43 4.60
C ARG A 56 8.71 -0.03 5.23
N ARG A 57 9.46 0.87 4.61
CA ARG A 57 9.54 2.26 5.06
C ARG A 57 8.17 2.94 5.05
N LEU A 58 7.44 2.85 3.94
CA LEU A 58 6.07 3.39 3.84
C LEU A 58 5.14 2.79 4.90
N LEU A 59 5.25 1.49 5.16
CA LEU A 59 4.46 0.83 6.20
C LEU A 59 4.79 1.38 7.60
N SER A 60 6.08 1.55 7.91
CA SER A 60 6.55 2.09 9.20
C SER A 60 6.20 3.56 9.43
N GLU A 61 6.03 4.31 8.33
CA GLU A 61 5.62 5.71 8.31
C GLU A 61 4.08 5.85 8.35
N GLY A 62 3.34 4.74 8.28
CA GLY A 62 1.87 4.75 8.27
C GLY A 62 1.28 5.28 6.98
N ALA A 63 1.98 5.13 5.85
CA ALA A 63 1.50 5.57 4.54
C ALA A 63 0.71 4.49 3.78
N VAL A 64 0.86 3.23 4.18
CA VAL A 64 0.24 2.07 3.54
C VAL A 64 -0.17 1.04 4.61
N TRP A 65 -1.03 0.12 4.22
CA TRP A 65 -1.48 -1.00 5.03
C TRP A 65 -0.64 -2.24 4.72
N TRP A 66 -0.47 -3.12 5.71
CA TRP A 66 0.07 -4.45 5.46
C TRP A 66 -1.01 -5.31 4.79
N TYR A 67 -0.74 -5.77 3.56
CA TYR A 67 -1.70 -6.57 2.82
C TYR A 67 -1.54 -8.06 3.16
N ARG A 68 -2.22 -8.49 4.23
CA ARG A 68 -2.17 -9.85 4.78
C ARG A 68 -2.56 -10.95 3.80
N ALA A 69 -3.30 -10.65 2.75
CA ALA A 69 -3.65 -11.61 1.72
C ALA A 69 -2.43 -12.02 0.87
N TYR A 70 -1.47 -11.11 0.70
CA TYR A 70 -0.26 -11.36 -0.10
C TYR A 70 1.00 -11.67 0.70
N SER A 71 1.06 -11.30 1.98
CA SER A 71 2.23 -11.61 2.81
C SER A 71 1.80 -11.93 4.23
N LYS A 72 2.37 -13.01 4.77
CA LYS A 72 2.23 -13.44 6.17
C LYS A 72 3.49 -13.13 6.99
N ASP A 73 4.40 -12.32 6.46
CA ASP A 73 5.63 -11.95 7.18
C ASP A 73 5.28 -11.18 8.47
N PRO A 74 5.57 -11.75 9.66
CA PRO A 74 5.25 -11.12 10.94
C PRO A 74 5.96 -9.77 11.11
N ALA A 75 7.12 -9.55 10.49
CA ALA A 75 7.84 -8.30 10.58
C ALA A 75 7.05 -7.12 9.98
N LEU A 76 6.18 -7.37 8.99
CA LEU A 76 5.28 -6.35 8.45
C LEU A 76 4.17 -6.00 9.44
N GLY A 77 3.64 -7.01 10.15
CA GLY A 77 2.68 -6.81 11.22
C GLY A 77 3.26 -5.96 12.35
N ASP A 78 4.51 -6.21 12.74
CA ASP A 78 5.19 -5.43 13.78
C ASP A 78 5.41 -3.97 13.36
N LEU A 79 5.79 -3.72 12.10
CA LEU A 79 5.95 -2.36 11.56
C LEU A 79 4.61 -1.61 11.56
N GLU A 80 3.54 -2.25 11.10
CA GLU A 80 2.21 -1.65 11.10
C GLU A 80 1.73 -1.36 12.52
N ALA A 81 1.92 -2.30 13.46
CA ALA A 81 1.55 -2.12 14.85
C ALA A 81 2.30 -0.96 15.51
N GLN A 82 3.59 -0.79 15.20
CA GLN A 82 4.38 0.34 15.68
C GLN A 82 3.89 1.67 15.10
N ALA A 83 3.57 1.71 13.79
CA ALA A 83 3.02 2.91 13.16
C ALA A 83 1.66 3.30 13.75
N LYS A 84 0.79 2.31 14.02
CA LYS A 84 -0.49 2.47 14.72
C LYS A 84 -0.33 3.04 16.11
N ALA A 85 0.50 2.41 16.94
CA ALA A 85 0.73 2.85 18.32
C ALA A 85 1.32 4.26 18.41
N ALA A 86 2.07 4.68 17.38
CA ALA A 86 2.65 6.01 17.29
C ALA A 86 1.75 7.05 16.60
N GLY A 87 0.55 6.68 16.15
CA GLY A 87 -0.37 7.59 15.44
C GLY A 87 0.24 8.20 14.18
N ARG A 88 1.06 7.44 13.43
CA ARG A 88 1.76 7.95 12.24
C ARG A 88 0.90 7.89 11.00
N GLY A 89 1.01 8.91 10.16
CA GLY A 89 0.38 8.93 8.85
C GLY A 89 -1.12 8.71 8.94
N LEU A 90 -1.64 7.72 8.20
CA LEU A 90 -3.06 7.38 8.22
C LEU A 90 -3.57 6.95 9.60
N TRP A 91 -2.70 6.50 10.49
CA TRP A 91 -3.06 6.10 11.87
C TRP A 91 -3.28 7.28 12.82
N ALA A 92 -3.10 8.52 12.35
CA ALA A 92 -3.52 9.70 13.10
C ALA A 92 -5.04 9.93 13.04
N ASP A 93 -5.73 9.29 12.09
CA ASP A 93 -7.18 9.26 12.01
C ASP A 93 -7.76 8.31 13.08
N ASP A 94 -8.94 8.63 13.61
CA ASP A 94 -9.61 7.82 14.64
C ASP A 94 -10.17 6.49 14.08
N ALA A 95 -10.50 6.44 12.80
CA ALA A 95 -11.12 5.30 12.13
C ALA A 95 -10.61 5.14 10.68
N PRO A 96 -9.30 4.90 10.47
CA PRO A 96 -8.76 4.74 9.13
C PRO A 96 -9.33 3.48 8.47
N GLU A 97 -9.89 3.64 7.28
CA GLU A 97 -10.43 2.54 6.48
C GLU A 97 -9.30 1.92 5.65
N PRO A 98 -9.19 0.58 5.55
CA PRO A 98 -8.24 -0.04 4.65
C PRO A 98 -8.72 -0.01 3.19
N PRO A 99 -7.80 -0.06 2.21
CA PRO A 99 -8.16 0.14 0.79
C PRO A 99 -9.10 -0.95 0.26
N TRP A 100 -8.93 -2.20 0.67
CA TRP A 100 -9.81 -3.29 0.26
C TRP A 100 -11.26 -3.11 0.78
N ASP A 101 -11.45 -2.51 1.95
CA ASP A 101 -12.80 -2.17 2.46
C ASP A 101 -13.38 -0.97 1.72
N TYR A 102 -12.57 0.06 1.46
CA TYR A 102 -12.96 1.21 0.64
C TYR A 102 -13.42 0.79 -0.77
N ARG A 103 -12.65 -0.07 -1.46
CA ARG A 103 -13.04 -0.63 -2.76
C ARG A 103 -14.36 -1.37 -2.69
N ARG A 104 -14.52 -2.26 -1.69
CA ARG A 104 -15.76 -3.04 -1.52
C ARG A 104 -16.99 -2.16 -1.33
N ARG A 105 -16.84 -1.06 -0.58
CA ARG A 105 -17.92 -0.09 -0.34
C ARG A 105 -18.29 0.70 -1.59
N ASN A 106 -17.33 0.99 -2.47
CA ASN A 106 -17.52 1.85 -3.64
C ASN A 106 -17.74 1.10 -4.97
N ARG A 107 -18.03 -0.20 -4.91
CA ARG A 107 -18.21 -1.13 -6.06
C ARG A 107 -19.32 -0.79 -7.07
N GLY A 108 -19.94 0.39 -7.01
CA GLY A 108 -20.91 0.89 -8.00
C GLY A 108 -20.64 2.31 -8.49
N MET A 109 -19.52 2.92 -8.12
CA MET A 109 -19.23 4.34 -8.35
C MET A 109 -17.91 4.58 -9.11
N THR A 110 -17.33 3.56 -9.75
CA THR A 110 -16.04 3.69 -10.45
C THR A 110 -16.14 4.74 -11.56
N PRO A 111 -15.41 5.87 -11.47
CA PRO A 111 -15.07 6.65 -12.66
C PRO A 111 -14.21 5.75 -13.56
N GLU A 112 -14.40 5.83 -14.87
CA GLU A 112 -13.57 5.12 -15.86
C GLU A 112 -12.09 5.40 -15.58
N GLY A 113 -11.35 4.37 -15.12
CA GLY A 113 -9.91 4.44 -14.82
C GLY A 113 -9.46 3.76 -13.52
N ASP A 114 -10.37 3.55 -12.57
CA ASP A 114 -10.07 2.90 -11.27
C ASP A 114 -10.68 1.49 -11.20
N GLU A 115 -10.28 0.59 -12.11
CA GLU A 115 -10.61 -0.83 -11.94
C GLU A 115 -9.94 -1.37 -10.67
N PRO A 116 -10.66 -2.14 -9.83
CA PRO A 116 -10.09 -2.63 -8.58
C PRO A 116 -8.84 -3.46 -8.86
N LEU A 117 -7.74 -3.02 -8.27
CA LEU A 117 -6.50 -3.78 -8.18
C LEU A 117 -6.88 -5.14 -7.58
N TRP A 118 -6.73 -6.25 -8.35
CA TRP A 118 -6.91 -7.65 -7.91
C TRP A 118 -7.01 -7.82 -6.39
N ASP A 119 -8.22 -8.05 -5.86
CA ASP A 119 -8.43 -8.34 -4.45
C ASP A 119 -8.38 -9.86 -4.22
N PRO A 120 -7.27 -10.43 -3.73
CA PRO A 120 -7.16 -11.84 -3.36
C PRO A 120 -8.17 -12.31 -2.32
N MET A 121 -8.90 -11.42 -1.65
CA MET A 121 -10.05 -11.84 -0.82
C MET A 121 -11.26 -12.30 -1.65
N GLU A 122 -11.22 -12.16 -2.97
CA GLU A 122 -12.30 -12.56 -3.90
C GLU A 122 -12.01 -13.84 -4.71
N ALA A 123 -10.87 -14.49 -4.49
CA ALA A 123 -10.64 -15.82 -5.07
C ALA A 123 -11.49 -16.87 -4.30
N PRO A 124 -12.20 -17.79 -5.01
CA PRO A 124 -12.94 -18.88 -4.39
C PRO A 124 -12.03 -19.86 -3.63
#